data_AF-A0AAQ0C018-F1
#
_entry.id   AF-A0AAQ0C018-F1
#
_cell.length_a   1.000
_cell.length_b   1.000
_cell.length_c   1.000
_cell.angle_alpha   90.00
_cell.angle_beta   90.00
_cell.angle_gamma   90.00
#
_symmetry.space_group_name_H-M   'P 1'
#
loop_
_entity.id
_entity.type
_entity.pdbx_description
1 polymer ?
#
loop_
_entity_poly.entity_id
_entity_poly.type
_entity_poly.pdbx_seq_one_letter_code
_entity_poly.pdbx_strand_id
1 'polypeptide(L)'
;MPRAGRRRACRLHPLPSRNPFVNSARFSVALLFLVVAGCASDPAPHEQLRLSEQALVQARAVGADAEQTELALAQGKFEQAGAALAAGHHKQARMLAEQAELDARLAEAQLLTRKSNKQVSEVEQQIGVLRQQLGEL
;
A
#
# COMPACT_ATOMS: atom_id res chain seq x y z
N MET A 1 -4.06 -90.05 -35.88
CA MET A 1 -5.48 -89.73 -35.69
C MET A 1 -6.00 -90.65 -34.58
N PRO A 2 -6.79 -90.21 -33.56
CA PRO A 2 -7.93 -89.28 -33.61
C PRO A 2 -7.84 -88.08 -32.65
N ARG A 3 -8.79 -87.16 -32.81
CA ARG A 3 -8.91 -85.82 -32.20
C ARG A 3 -9.97 -85.78 -31.07
N ALA A 4 -9.84 -84.72 -30.27
CA ALA A 4 -10.89 -83.87 -29.71
C ALA A 4 -11.46 -84.20 -28.32
N GLY A 5 -11.55 -83.13 -27.50
CA GLY A 5 -12.27 -83.12 -26.23
C GLY A 5 -11.79 -82.10 -25.20
N ARG A 6 -11.30 -80.91 -25.61
CA ARG A 6 -10.78 -79.89 -24.67
C ARG A 6 -11.94 -79.13 -24.02
N ARG A 7 -12.26 -79.46 -22.77
CA ARG A 7 -13.23 -78.73 -21.92
C ARG A 7 -12.71 -77.31 -21.69
N ARG A 8 -13.45 -76.30 -22.14
CA ARG A 8 -13.19 -74.89 -21.82
C ARG A 8 -13.73 -74.61 -20.41
N ALA A 9 -12.83 -74.44 -19.45
CA ALA A 9 -13.17 -73.75 -18.21
C ALA A 9 -13.20 -72.24 -18.51
N CYS A 10 -14.35 -71.60 -18.35
CA CYS A 10 -14.40 -70.14 -18.28
C CYS A 10 -13.68 -69.72 -16.99
N ARG A 11 -12.40 -69.33 -17.10
CA ARG A 11 -11.76 -68.54 -16.05
C ARG A 11 -12.34 -67.14 -16.11
N LEU A 12 -13.02 -66.74 -15.03
CA LEU A 12 -13.38 -65.35 -14.76
C LEU A 12 -12.07 -64.57 -14.56
N HIS A 13 -11.67 -63.78 -15.54
CA HIS A 13 -10.60 -62.79 -15.37
C HIS A 13 -11.21 -61.55 -14.69
N PRO A 14 -10.60 -61.02 -13.61
CA PRO A 14 -11.03 -59.74 -13.06
C PRO A 14 -10.66 -58.63 -14.05
N LEU A 15 -11.64 -57.80 -14.41
CA LEU A 15 -11.40 -56.58 -15.18
C LEU A 15 -10.68 -55.56 -14.27
N PRO A 16 -9.56 -54.95 -14.71
CA PRO A 16 -8.98 -53.83 -13.99
C PRO A 16 -9.92 -52.61 -14.14
N SER A 17 -10.59 -52.24 -13.06
CA SER A 17 -11.35 -51.00 -12.95
C SER A 17 -10.40 -49.81 -13.00
N ARG A 18 -10.22 -49.23 -14.20
CA ARG A 18 -9.63 -47.90 -14.37
C ARG A 18 -10.69 -46.89 -13.97
N ASN A 19 -10.66 -46.42 -12.72
CA ASN A 19 -11.48 -45.30 -12.26
C ASN A 19 -10.88 -43.98 -12.81
N PRO A 20 -11.48 -43.34 -13.83
CA PRO A 20 -10.97 -42.08 -14.39
C PRO A 20 -11.22 -40.88 -13.45
N PHE A 21 -12.02 -41.08 -12.39
CA PHE A 21 -12.50 -40.03 -11.49
C PHE A 21 -11.47 -39.58 -10.44
N VAL A 22 -10.46 -40.39 -10.13
CA VAL A 22 -9.46 -40.04 -9.09
C VAL A 22 -8.39 -39.06 -9.62
N ASN A 23 -8.20 -38.98 -10.94
CA ASN A 23 -7.22 -38.07 -11.54
C ASN A 23 -7.72 -36.63 -11.66
N SER A 24 -9.01 -36.39 -11.91
CA SER A 24 -9.56 -35.03 -12.05
C SER A 24 -9.59 -34.25 -10.74
N ALA A 25 -9.85 -34.92 -9.61
CA ALA A 25 -9.87 -34.30 -8.28
C ALA A 25 -8.49 -33.80 -7.81
N ARG A 26 -7.40 -34.41 -8.28
CA ARG A 26 -6.03 -33.99 -7.95
C ARG A 26 -5.59 -32.73 -8.68
N PHE A 27 -6.07 -32.51 -9.90
CA PHE A 27 -5.78 -31.30 -10.66
C PHE A 27 -6.50 -30.06 -10.08
N SER A 28 -7.74 -30.20 -9.60
CA SER A 28 -8.49 -29.07 -9.03
C SER A 28 -7.92 -28.55 -7.70
N VAL A 29 -7.37 -29.41 -6.85
CA VAL A 29 -6.75 -28.99 -5.58
C VAL A 29 -5.43 -28.27 -5.82
N ALA A 30 -4.62 -28.73 -6.77
CA ALA A 30 -3.35 -28.07 -7.11
C ALA A 30 -3.54 -26.66 -7.70
N LEU A 31 -4.59 -26.46 -8.51
CA LEU A 31 -4.92 -25.16 -9.08
C LEU A 31 -5.38 -24.15 -8.00
N LEU A 32 -6.10 -24.62 -6.96
CA LEU A 32 -6.54 -23.78 -5.85
C LEU A 32 -5.38 -23.23 -5.02
N PHE A 33 -4.32 -24.03 -4.78
CA PHE A 33 -3.13 -23.57 -4.05
C PHE A 33 -2.31 -22.52 -4.82
N LEU A 34 -2.28 -22.58 -6.15
CA LEU A 34 -1.50 -21.64 -6.97
C LEU A 34 -2.14 -20.24 -7.02
N VAL A 35 -3.46 -20.15 -6.89
CA VAL A 35 -4.20 -18.88 -6.84
C VAL A 35 -3.96 -18.13 -5.53
N VAL A 36 -3.71 -18.83 -4.41
CA VAL A 36 -3.50 -18.20 -3.09
C VAL A 36 -2.07 -17.66 -2.90
N ALA A 37 -1.08 -18.17 -3.65
CA ALA A 37 0.32 -17.72 -3.54
C ALA A 37 0.57 -16.31 -4.14
N GLY A 38 -0.36 -15.79 -4.94
CA GLY A 38 -0.26 -14.44 -5.53
C GLY A 38 -0.58 -13.29 -4.56
N CYS A 39 -1.24 -13.56 -3.42
CA CYS A 39 -1.65 -12.52 -2.47
C CYS A 39 -0.57 -12.12 -1.45
N ALA A 40 0.67 -12.64 -1.55
CA ALA A 40 1.73 -12.41 -0.56
C ALA A 40 3.00 -11.74 -1.11
N SER A 41 3.07 -11.47 -2.42
CA SER A 41 4.20 -10.73 -3.00
C SER A 41 3.94 -9.24 -2.86
N ASP A 42 4.61 -8.56 -1.92
CA ASP A 42 4.63 -7.11 -1.81
C ASP A 42 5.81 -6.58 -2.64
N PRO A 43 5.59 -6.08 -3.88
CA PRO A 43 6.67 -5.49 -4.67
C PRO A 43 7.22 -4.23 -3.99
N ALA A 44 8.45 -3.86 -4.35
CA ALA A 44 9.08 -2.65 -3.84
C ALA A 44 8.20 -1.39 -4.09
N PRO A 45 7.89 -0.59 -3.04
CA PRO A 45 6.91 0.51 -3.12
C PRO A 45 7.52 1.82 -3.66
N HIS A 46 8.11 1.80 -4.86
CA HIS A 46 8.80 2.96 -5.44
C HIS A 46 7.88 4.17 -5.67
N GLU A 47 6.67 3.94 -6.20
CA GLU A 47 5.71 5.03 -6.41
C GLU A 47 5.28 5.67 -5.10
N GLN A 48 5.05 4.87 -4.05
CA GLN A 48 4.66 5.41 -2.76
C GLN A 48 5.78 6.29 -2.16
N LEU A 49 7.03 5.84 -2.24
CA LEU A 49 8.17 6.68 -1.81
C LEU A 49 8.26 7.98 -2.61
N ARG A 50 8.00 7.95 -3.92
CA ARG A 50 7.98 9.16 -4.75
C ARG A 50 6.88 10.13 -4.31
N LEU A 51 5.68 9.64 -3.98
CA LEU A 51 4.58 10.48 -3.47
C LEU A 51 4.93 11.10 -2.11
N SER A 52 5.50 10.32 -1.19
CA SER A 52 5.94 10.80 0.11
C SER A 52 7.04 11.87 -0.01
N GLU A 53 8.00 11.67 -0.90
CA GLU A 53 9.04 12.66 -1.19
C GLU A 53 8.44 13.96 -1.72
N GLN A 54 7.48 13.87 -2.63
CA GLN A 54 6.76 15.04 -3.16
C GLN A 54 6.02 15.80 -2.06
N ALA A 55 5.34 15.11 -1.14
CA ALA A 55 4.68 15.75 0.00
C ALA A 55 5.68 16.48 0.91
N LEU A 56 6.86 15.90 1.17
CA LEU A 56 7.93 16.57 1.92
C LEU A 56 8.43 17.83 1.21
N VAL A 57 8.56 17.79 -0.12
CA VAL A 57 8.94 18.97 -0.92
C VAL A 57 7.85 20.04 -0.89
N GLN A 58 6.58 19.68 -1.00
CA GLN A 58 5.45 20.62 -0.93
C GLN A 58 5.36 21.31 0.43
N ALA A 59 5.46 20.54 1.52
CA ALA A 59 5.52 21.09 2.87
C ALA A 59 6.65 22.11 3.00
N ARG A 60 7.86 21.79 2.54
CA ARG A 60 9.00 22.75 2.54
C ARG A 60 8.73 23.96 1.65
N ALA A 61 8.10 23.79 0.49
CA ALA A 61 7.79 24.88 -0.43
C ALA A 61 6.81 25.91 0.17
N VAL A 62 5.85 25.46 0.99
CA VAL A 62 4.99 26.39 1.74
C VAL A 62 5.69 27.03 2.93
N GLY A 63 6.95 26.67 3.21
CA GLY A 63 7.77 27.20 4.29
C GLY A 63 7.74 26.38 5.57
N ALA A 64 7.31 25.11 5.52
CA ALA A 64 7.41 24.21 6.67
C ALA A 64 8.89 23.86 6.89
N ASP A 65 9.34 23.98 8.13
CA ASP A 65 10.71 23.70 8.55
C ASP A 65 10.75 22.57 9.58
N ALA A 66 11.95 22.04 9.82
CA ALA A 66 12.15 20.91 10.73
C ALA A 66 11.93 21.26 12.22
N GLU A 67 11.71 22.54 12.56
CA GLU A 67 11.25 22.92 13.90
C GLU A 67 9.78 22.51 14.14
N GLN A 68 9.02 22.29 13.07
CA GLN A 68 7.65 21.81 13.14
C GLN A 68 7.67 20.30 13.38
N THR A 69 7.04 19.88 14.49
CA THR A 69 7.01 18.48 14.94
C THR A 69 6.59 17.51 13.85
N GLU A 70 5.53 17.86 13.10
CA GLU A 70 4.99 17.00 12.03
C GLU A 70 5.96 16.81 10.86
N LEU A 71 6.67 17.87 10.44
CA LEU A 71 7.63 17.73 9.34
C LEU A 71 8.86 16.93 9.76
N ALA A 72 9.32 17.10 11.01
CA ALA A 72 10.41 16.29 11.56
C ALA A 72 10.02 14.80 11.65
N LEU A 73 8.79 14.50 12.09
CA LEU A 73 8.25 13.13 12.10
C LEU A 73 8.17 12.55 10.69
N ALA A 74 7.66 13.34 9.73
CA ALA A 74 7.59 12.94 8.33
C ALA A 74 8.96 12.56 7.75
N GLN A 75 9.98 13.40 7.99
CA GLN A 75 11.35 13.16 7.54
C GLN A 75 11.94 11.90 8.17
N GLY A 76 11.80 11.76 9.49
CA GLY A 76 12.30 10.57 10.19
C GLY A 76 11.64 9.27 9.72
N LYS A 77 10.33 9.28 9.44
CA LYS A 77 9.62 8.11 8.89
C LYS A 77 10.03 7.82 7.45
N PHE A 78 10.28 8.85 6.63
CA PHE A 78 10.74 8.67 5.26
C PHE A 78 12.15 8.05 5.20
N GLU A 79 13.05 8.48 6.08
CA GLU A 79 14.39 7.86 6.24
C GLU A 79 14.29 6.40 6.65
N GLN A 80 13.43 6.08 7.62
CA GLN A 80 13.16 4.70 8.03
C GLN A 80 12.54 3.88 6.90
N ALA A 81 11.68 4.48 6.06
CA ALA A 81 11.11 3.82 4.89
C ALA A 81 12.19 3.43 3.87
N GLY A 82 13.16 4.33 3.62
CA GLY A 82 14.32 4.05 2.78
C GLY A 82 15.20 2.93 3.33
N ALA A 83 15.46 2.93 4.64
CA ALA A 83 16.21 1.86 5.31
C ALA A 83 15.47 0.50 5.23
N ALA A 84 14.16 0.48 5.45
CA ALA A 84 13.33 -0.72 5.31
C ALA A 84 13.32 -1.24 3.86
N LEU A 85 13.28 -0.34 2.86
CA LEU A 85 13.37 -0.72 1.45
C LEU A 85 14.73 -1.36 1.16
N ALA A 86 15.83 -0.76 1.62
CA ALA A 86 17.18 -1.29 1.45
C ALA A 86 17.36 -2.67 2.12
N ALA A 87 16.66 -2.92 3.23
CA ALA A 87 16.62 -4.21 3.92
C ALA A 87 15.65 -5.24 3.30
N GLY A 88 14.94 -4.90 2.21
CA GLY A 88 13.97 -5.78 1.56
C GLY A 88 12.62 -5.89 2.29
N HIS A 89 12.37 -5.06 3.30
CA HIS A 89 11.12 -5.03 4.06
C HIS A 89 10.06 -4.16 3.35
N HIS A 90 9.63 -4.57 2.16
CA HIS A 90 8.76 -3.77 1.27
C HIS A 90 7.45 -3.31 1.92
N LYS A 91 6.77 -4.19 2.66
CA LYS A 91 5.53 -3.83 3.38
C LYS A 91 5.77 -2.75 4.43
N GLN A 92 6.85 -2.87 5.19
CA GLN A 92 7.20 -1.90 6.22
C GLN A 92 7.62 -0.57 5.60
N ALA A 93 8.39 -0.61 4.50
CA ALA A 93 8.75 0.57 3.73
C ALA A 93 7.50 1.32 3.23
N ARG A 94 6.51 0.60 2.67
CA ARG A 94 5.24 1.19 2.22
C ARG A 94 4.50 1.89 3.38
N MET A 95 4.33 1.20 4.51
CA MET A 95 3.64 1.75 5.68
C MET A 95 4.33 3.00 6.24
N LEU A 96 5.66 3.00 6.30
CA LEU A 96 6.43 4.15 6.77
C LEU A 96 6.35 5.33 5.78
N ALA A 97 6.41 5.06 4.48
CA ALA A 97 6.24 6.07 3.44
C ALA A 97 4.85 6.71 3.45
N GLU A 98 3.78 5.91 3.57
CA GLU A 98 2.40 6.41 3.71
C GLU A 98 2.24 7.30 4.95
N GLN A 99 2.80 6.90 6.10
CA GLN A 99 2.77 7.74 7.29
C GLN A 99 3.57 9.04 7.11
N ALA A 100 4.75 8.97 6.50
CA ALA A 100 5.56 10.14 6.20
C ALA A 100 4.83 11.13 5.27
N GLU A 101 4.11 10.61 4.27
CA GLU A 101 3.30 11.45 3.37
C GLU A 101 2.21 12.20 4.14
N LEU A 102 1.48 11.51 5.02
CA LEU A 102 0.40 12.10 5.80
C LEU A 102 0.89 13.15 6.78
N ASP A 103 2.00 12.88 7.50
CA ASP A 103 2.60 13.84 8.43
C ASP A 103 3.11 15.09 7.67
N ALA A 104 3.68 14.91 6.48
CA ALA A 104 4.12 16.03 5.63
C ALA A 104 2.94 16.90 5.17
N ARG A 105 1.85 16.27 4.70
CA ARG A 105 0.60 16.98 4.31
C ARG A 105 -0.04 17.68 5.51
N LEU A 106 0.06 17.11 6.70
CA LEU A 106 -0.41 17.73 7.94
C LEU A 106 0.40 19.01 8.24
N ALA A 107 1.74 18.93 8.18
CA ALA A 107 2.61 20.09 8.37
C ALA A 107 2.31 21.22 7.37
N GLU A 108 2.14 20.86 6.08
CA GLU A 108 1.75 21.80 5.03
C GLU A 108 0.42 22.50 5.35
N ALA A 109 -0.63 21.73 5.64
CA ALA A 109 -1.96 22.26 5.92
C ALA A 109 -1.96 23.18 7.14
N GLN A 110 -1.25 22.81 8.21
CA GLN A 110 -1.11 23.63 9.41
C GLN A 110 -0.44 24.97 9.09
N LEU A 111 0.63 24.96 8.29
CA LEU A 111 1.33 26.19 7.95
C LEU A 111 0.51 27.09 7.02
N LEU A 112 -0.14 26.53 6.01
CA LEU A 112 -1.05 27.26 5.13
C LEU A 112 -2.19 27.90 5.94
N THR A 113 -2.74 27.17 6.91
CA THR A 113 -3.78 27.69 7.82
C THR A 113 -3.24 28.85 8.67
N ARG A 114 -2.06 28.71 9.26
CA ARG A 114 -1.41 29.80 10.02
C ARG A 114 -1.20 31.05 9.16
N LYS A 115 -0.72 30.88 7.92
CA LYS A 115 -0.52 31.99 6.97
C LYS A 115 -1.84 32.67 6.61
N SER A 116 -2.88 31.89 6.32
CA SER A 116 -4.22 32.40 6.01
C SER A 116 -4.79 33.22 7.17
N ASN A 117 -4.74 32.70 8.40
CA ASN A 117 -5.23 33.40 9.59
C ASN A 117 -4.47 34.71 9.83
N LYS A 118 -3.16 34.74 9.57
CA LYS A 118 -2.37 35.96 9.67
C LYS A 118 -2.84 37.02 8.65
N GLN A 119 -3.06 36.62 7.40
CA GLN A 119 -3.56 37.53 6.36
C GLN A 119 -4.95 38.09 6.71
N VAL A 120 -5.84 37.25 7.26
CA VAL A 120 -7.16 37.71 7.72
C VAL A 120 -7.02 38.74 8.85
N SER A 121 -6.20 38.45 9.85
CA SER A 121 -5.97 39.36 10.98
C SER A 121 -5.37 40.71 10.55
N GLU A 122 -4.43 40.70 9.59
CA GLU A 122 -3.83 41.92 9.04
C GLU A 122 -4.87 42.81 8.34
N VAL A 123 -5.80 42.21 7.59
CA VAL A 123 -6.89 42.95 6.92
C VAL A 123 -7.92 43.46 7.93
N GLU A 124 -8.29 42.65 8.92
CA GLU A 124 -9.22 43.05 9.99
C GLU A 124 -8.67 44.24 10.79
N GLN A 125 -7.37 44.25 11.09
CA GLN A 125 -6.70 45.36 11.76
C GLN A 125 -6.76 46.65 10.91
N GLN A 126 -6.50 46.56 9.61
CA GLN A 126 -6.58 47.71 8.70
C GLN A 126 -8.00 48.29 8.65
N ILE A 127 -9.02 47.43 8.56
CA ILE A 127 -10.42 47.85 8.60
C ILE A 127 -10.76 48.50 9.95
N GLY A 128 -10.25 47.96 11.06
CA GLY A 128 -10.44 48.50 12.39
C GLY A 128 -9.90 49.93 12.52
N VAL A 129 -8.67 50.17 12.07
CA VAL A 129 -8.04 51.50 12.07
C VAL A 129 -8.84 52.49 11.22
N LEU A 130 -9.28 52.08 10.03
CA LEU A 130 -10.10 52.93 9.16
C LEU A 130 -11.44 53.30 9.81
N ARG A 131 -12.09 52.35 10.49
CA ARG A 131 -13.35 52.61 11.21
C ARG A 131 -13.17 53.57 12.39
N GLN A 132 -12.05 53.50 13.11
CA GLN A 132 -11.73 54.43 14.19
C GLN A 132 -11.58 55.86 13.65
N GLN A 133 -10.82 56.04 12.57
CA GLN A 133 -10.61 57.35 11.95
C GLN A 133 -11.92 58.01 11.49
N LEU A 134 -12.90 57.22 11.02
CA LEU A 134 -14.21 57.73 10.60
C LEU A 134 -15.17 58.03 11.76
N GLY A 135 -14.96 57.43 12.94
CA GLY A 135 -15.82 57.64 14.12
C GLY A 135 -15.34 58.77 15.04
N GLU A 136 -14.06 59.17 14.94
CA GLU A 136 -13.48 60.32 15.65
C GLU A 136 -13.69 61.67 14.93
N LEU A 137 -14.23 61.64 13.70
CA LEU A 137 -14.61 62.81 12.89
C LEU A 137 -16.09 63.19 13.12
#